data_AF-A0AAF0PWV4-F1
#
_entry.id   AF-A0AAF0PWV4-F1
#
_cell.length_a   1.000
_cell.length_b   1.000
_cell.length_c   1.000
_cell.angle_alpha   90.00
_cell.angle_beta   90.00
_cell.angle_gamma   90.00
#
_symmetry.space_group_name_H-M   'P 1'
#
loop_
_entity.id
_entity.type
_entity.pdbx_description
1 polymer ?
#
loop_
_entity_poly.entity_id
_entity_poly.type
_entity_poly.pdbx_seq_one_letter_code
_entity_poly.pdbx_strand_id
1 'polypeptide(L)'
;MQDNISQCQEILSLFLPLDEVTIARIVGVIVRTQSDDKSVHSKLLADLCGNNTSEDLSQMTEWDADTLIYATKQLAPELNWVTIMENLDHEGFYIPNEAAFYFLMSVYKHASQGHFPLRAICGSIWKNAEGQISLLKYAVSAPPEVFTFAHSGRQLSVLQAYVGVVNDHKVQIEHANHAWLCLDLLEVLCQLAERDHASSTASNLLQQEVSSAVIPILLQNADASGMIVHLWHVNPNILLRGLVDAMSTDPKIMSRFLAACQEIKFGITILSPILDMIPYPFGVRFAALASCKGLIDLEKWLSSNLNAYKDAFYEECIEFLKEVHLAAQVVTSNHFCSPNALRTIYLETSSTFLKVPF
;
A
#
# COMPACT_ATOMS: atom_id res chain seq x y z
N MET A 1 7.13 38.48 -13.69
CA MET A 1 7.64 37.28 -14.41
C MET A 1 9.13 37.41 -14.67
N GLN A 2 9.63 38.47 -15.31
CA GLN A 2 11.07 38.70 -15.50
C GLN A 2 11.85 38.76 -14.16
N ASP A 3 11.32 39.47 -13.16
CA ASP A 3 11.99 39.65 -11.86
C ASP A 3 12.12 38.35 -11.06
N ASN A 4 11.12 37.46 -11.13
CA ASN A 4 11.16 36.15 -10.47
C ASN A 4 12.19 35.20 -11.13
N ILE A 5 12.39 35.33 -12.45
CA ILE A 5 13.38 34.53 -13.18
C ILE A 5 14.79 34.95 -12.77
N SER A 6 15.07 36.25 -12.69
CA SER A 6 16.40 36.73 -12.27
C SER A 6 16.73 36.34 -10.83
N GLN A 7 15.77 36.45 -9.92
CA GLN A 7 15.94 36.00 -8.53
C GLN A 7 16.21 34.49 -8.47
N CYS A 8 15.45 33.68 -9.21
CA CYS A 8 15.66 32.24 -9.29
C CYS A 8 17.06 31.88 -9.83
N GLN A 9 17.53 32.60 -10.86
CA GLN A 9 18.88 32.42 -11.41
C GLN A 9 19.97 32.79 -10.41
N GLU A 10 19.81 33.88 -9.65
CA GLU A 10 20.74 34.25 -8.59
C GLU A 10 20.84 33.16 -7.53
N ILE A 11 19.70 32.63 -7.07
CA ILE A 11 19.69 31.53 -6.09
C ILE A 11 20.39 30.29 -6.63
N LEU A 12 20.06 29.86 -7.85
CA LEU A 12 20.68 28.68 -8.47
C LEU A 12 22.18 28.89 -8.72
N SER A 13 22.62 30.12 -8.99
CA SER A 13 24.03 30.44 -9.22
C SER A 13 24.91 30.23 -7.98
N LEU A 14 24.33 30.28 -6.77
CA LEU A 14 25.04 30.00 -5.52
C LEU A 14 25.50 28.53 -5.41
N PHE A 15 24.91 27.64 -6.21
CA PHE A 15 25.14 26.20 -6.16
C PHE A 15 25.94 25.67 -7.36
N LEU A 16 26.61 26.55 -8.12
CA LEU A 16 27.43 26.13 -9.25
C LEU A 16 28.67 25.32 -8.80
N PRO A 17 29.06 24.25 -9.52
CA PRO A 17 28.42 23.73 -10.73
C PRO A 17 27.12 22.97 -10.42
N LEU A 18 26.09 23.22 -11.22
CA LEU A 18 24.82 22.50 -11.11
C LEU A 18 24.98 21.11 -11.74
N ASP A 19 24.93 20.08 -10.90
CA ASP A 19 24.78 18.68 -11.30
C ASP A 19 23.41 18.13 -10.90
N GLU A 20 23.08 16.92 -11.36
CA GLU A 20 21.78 16.31 -11.11
C GLU A 20 21.49 16.10 -9.61
N VAL A 21 22.52 15.82 -8.81
CA VAL A 21 22.40 15.62 -7.36
C VAL A 21 22.06 16.94 -6.66
N THR A 22 22.72 18.02 -7.05
CA THR A 22 22.50 19.35 -6.49
C THR A 22 21.10 19.84 -6.81
N ILE A 23 20.64 19.67 -8.06
CA ILE A 23 19.27 20.05 -8.43
C ILE A 23 18.23 19.18 -7.72
N ALA A 24 18.47 17.87 -7.56
CA ALA A 24 17.56 17.01 -6.79
C ALA A 24 17.38 17.52 -5.36
N ARG A 25 18.47 17.93 -4.70
CA ARG A 25 18.43 18.51 -3.34
C ARG A 25 17.69 19.85 -3.30
N ILE A 26 17.93 20.74 -4.26
CA ILE A 26 17.24 22.04 -4.34
C ILE A 26 15.73 21.82 -4.53
N VAL A 27 15.34 20.99 -5.49
CA VAL A 27 13.93 20.64 -5.73
C VAL A 27 13.32 20.01 -4.47
N GLY A 28 14.03 19.08 -3.82
CA GLY A 28 13.59 18.45 -2.59
C GLY A 28 13.32 19.43 -1.44
N VAL A 29 14.19 20.43 -1.26
CA VAL A 29 13.98 21.48 -0.26
C VAL A 29 12.81 22.37 -0.63
N ILE A 30 12.70 22.82 -1.89
CA ILE A 30 11.57 23.63 -2.34
C ILE A 30 10.25 22.89 -2.07
N VAL A 31 10.15 21.62 -2.47
CA VAL A 31 8.98 20.77 -2.23
C VAL A 31 8.64 20.67 -0.74
N ARG A 32 9.64 20.44 0.11
CA ARG A 32 9.42 20.36 1.56
C ARG A 32 8.90 21.68 2.15
N THR A 33 9.29 22.80 1.56
CA THR A 33 8.92 24.14 2.02
C THR A 33 7.57 24.64 1.49
N GLN A 34 6.91 23.91 0.59
CA GLN A 34 5.50 24.11 0.20
C GLN A 34 4.51 23.71 1.32
N SER A 35 5.00 23.59 2.56
CA SER A 35 4.21 23.43 3.77
C SER A 35 3.63 24.77 4.22
N ASP A 36 2.49 24.74 4.92
CA ASP A 36 1.87 25.95 5.49
C ASP A 36 2.78 26.69 6.49
N ASP A 37 3.83 26.04 7.00
CA ASP A 37 4.79 26.61 7.95
C ASP A 37 5.95 27.34 7.25
N LYS A 38 5.76 28.65 7.02
CA LYS A 38 6.75 29.57 6.45
C LYS A 38 8.06 29.67 7.27
N SER A 39 8.07 29.26 8.55
CA SER A 39 9.28 29.31 9.38
C SER A 39 10.32 28.24 8.99
N VAL A 40 9.86 27.17 8.34
CA VAL A 40 10.70 26.07 7.85
C VAL A 40 11.41 26.46 6.54
N HIS A 41 10.77 27.31 5.72
CA HIS A 41 11.30 27.80 4.44
C HIS A 41 12.59 28.61 4.62
N SER A 42 12.60 29.57 5.54
CA SER A 42 13.78 30.43 5.76
C SER A 42 14.98 29.66 6.33
N LYS A 43 14.72 28.68 7.20
CA LYS A 43 15.78 27.90 7.88
C LYS A 43 16.45 26.89 6.94
N LEU A 44 15.67 26.17 6.12
CA LEU A 44 16.21 25.19 5.17
C LEU A 44 16.96 25.86 4.00
N LEU A 45 16.49 27.02 3.53
CA LEU A 45 17.24 27.81 2.55
C LEU A 45 18.54 28.35 3.13
N ALA A 46 18.56 28.76 4.41
CA ALA A 46 19.78 29.18 5.09
C ALA A 46 20.80 28.02 5.26
N ASP A 47 20.32 26.81 5.55
CA ASP A 47 21.14 25.60 5.64
C ASP A 47 21.73 25.20 4.28
N LEU A 48 20.99 25.39 3.17
CA LEU A 48 21.52 25.18 1.82
C LEU A 48 22.54 26.26 1.40
N CYS A 49 22.26 27.53 1.68
CA CYS A 49 23.08 28.67 1.24
C CYS A 49 24.26 29.01 2.18
N GLY A 50 24.53 28.20 3.21
CA GLY A 50 25.67 28.39 4.11
C GLY A 50 25.62 29.69 4.93
N ASN A 51 24.49 29.98 5.58
CA ASN A 51 24.27 31.05 6.58
C ASN A 51 24.57 32.51 6.19
N ASN A 52 24.99 32.81 4.95
CA ASN A 52 25.50 34.14 4.59
C ASN A 52 24.51 35.07 3.85
N THR A 53 23.28 34.63 3.54
CA THR A 53 22.32 35.42 2.75
C THR A 53 20.90 35.34 3.34
N SER A 54 20.73 35.74 4.60
CA SER A 54 19.47 35.55 5.36
C SER A 54 18.35 36.54 5.03
N GLU A 55 18.62 37.70 4.42
CA GLU A 55 17.61 38.79 4.34
C GLU A 55 16.92 38.91 2.96
N ASP A 56 17.57 38.54 1.85
CA ASP A 56 16.96 38.66 0.51
C ASP A 56 16.14 37.42 0.08
N LEU A 57 16.47 36.23 0.60
CA LEU A 57 15.82 34.96 0.23
C LEU A 57 14.38 34.80 0.76
N SER A 58 13.99 35.60 1.77
CA SER A 58 12.66 35.55 2.39
C SER A 58 11.52 36.10 1.52
N GLN A 59 11.83 36.66 0.33
CA GLN A 59 10.82 37.28 -0.54
C GLN A 59 10.21 36.32 -1.58
N MET A 60 10.90 35.23 -1.96
CA MET A 60 10.32 34.21 -2.84
C MET A 60 9.47 33.24 -2.02
N THR A 61 8.22 33.62 -1.76
CA THR A 61 7.27 32.73 -1.06
C THR A 61 6.50 31.79 -1.99
N GLU A 62 6.63 31.95 -3.31
CA GLU A 62 5.93 31.13 -4.31
C GLU A 62 6.92 30.74 -5.41
N TRP A 63 7.46 29.53 -5.29
CA TRP A 63 8.22 28.91 -6.38
C TRP A 63 7.24 28.45 -7.45
N ASP A 64 7.49 28.89 -8.68
CA ASP A 64 6.77 28.46 -9.87
C ASP A 64 7.62 27.44 -10.64
N ALA A 65 6.98 26.37 -11.11
CA ALA A 65 7.66 25.26 -11.77
C ALA A 65 8.31 25.72 -13.08
N ASP A 66 7.62 26.53 -13.88
CA ASP A 66 8.12 27.03 -15.17
C ASP A 66 9.33 27.94 -14.96
N THR A 67 9.25 28.83 -13.98
CA THR A 67 10.34 29.74 -13.61
C THR A 67 11.60 28.97 -13.17
N LEU A 68 11.44 27.95 -12.31
CA LEU A 68 12.54 27.12 -11.84
C LEU A 68 13.22 26.36 -13.00
N ILE A 69 12.43 25.75 -13.88
CA ILE A 69 12.94 24.96 -15.00
C ILE A 69 13.62 25.86 -16.03
N TYR A 70 13.01 27.01 -16.34
CA TYR A 70 13.60 27.98 -17.26
C TYR A 70 14.97 28.44 -16.75
N ALA A 71 15.06 28.86 -15.48
CA ALA A 71 16.32 29.29 -14.87
C ALA A 71 17.37 28.15 -14.86
N THR A 72 16.96 26.93 -14.51
CA THR A 72 17.84 25.76 -14.49
C THR A 72 18.38 25.43 -15.88
N LYS A 73 17.53 25.41 -16.91
CA LYS A 73 17.93 25.14 -18.30
C LYS A 73 18.88 26.19 -18.88
N GLN A 74 18.78 27.44 -18.43
CA GLN A 74 19.71 28.50 -18.83
C GLN A 74 21.10 28.33 -18.22
N LEU A 75 21.18 27.81 -16.99
CA LEU A 75 22.45 27.61 -16.29
C LEU A 75 23.11 26.26 -16.63
N ALA A 76 22.31 25.21 -16.83
CA ALA A 76 22.77 23.85 -17.06
C ALA A 76 21.80 23.10 -18.01
N PRO A 77 21.93 23.27 -19.33
CA PRO A 77 21.01 22.69 -20.32
C PRO A 77 21.14 21.17 -20.48
N GLU A 78 22.30 20.60 -20.14
CA GLU A 78 22.63 19.17 -20.35
C GLU A 78 22.09 18.23 -19.25
N LEU A 79 21.43 18.78 -18.22
CA LEU A 79 20.98 18.00 -17.07
C LEU A 79 19.91 16.97 -17.42
N ASN A 80 20.06 15.77 -16.89
CA ASN A 80 19.07 14.71 -17.04
C ASN A 80 18.04 14.71 -15.91
N TRP A 81 16.82 15.16 -16.20
CA TRP A 81 15.72 15.19 -15.23
C TRP A 81 15.25 13.81 -14.75
N VAL A 82 15.51 12.74 -15.50
CA VAL A 82 15.28 11.36 -15.01
C VAL A 82 16.27 11.06 -13.88
N THR A 83 17.55 11.36 -14.09
CA THR A 83 18.60 11.15 -13.10
C THR A 83 18.43 12.06 -11.89
N ILE A 84 17.92 13.29 -12.06
CA ILE A 84 17.53 14.16 -10.94
C ILE A 84 16.48 13.46 -10.06
N MET A 85 15.41 12.90 -10.67
CA MET A 85 14.37 12.20 -9.91
C MET A 85 14.89 10.92 -9.25
N GLU A 86 15.86 10.24 -9.85
CA GLU A 86 16.56 9.09 -9.26
C GLU A 86 17.45 9.46 -8.06
N ASN A 87 17.81 10.74 -7.90
CA ASN A 87 18.61 11.25 -6.78
C ASN A 87 17.78 11.92 -5.68
N LEU A 88 16.46 11.70 -5.64
CA LEU A 88 15.59 12.18 -4.56
C LEU A 88 15.81 11.43 -3.22
N ASP A 89 16.52 10.30 -3.23
CA ASP A 89 16.97 9.61 -2.01
C ASP A 89 18.13 10.37 -1.34
N HIS A 90 17.78 11.44 -0.64
CA HIS A 90 18.72 12.22 0.16
C HIS A 90 18.12 12.62 1.51
N GLU A 91 19.00 12.94 2.45
CA GLU A 91 18.60 13.46 3.76
C GLU A 91 17.82 14.77 3.59
N GLY A 92 16.71 14.89 4.31
CA GLY A 92 15.88 16.08 4.33
C GLY A 92 14.81 16.17 3.24
N PHE A 93 14.76 15.23 2.28
CA PHE A 93 13.63 15.11 1.36
C PHE A 93 12.36 14.66 2.10
N TYR A 94 11.25 15.39 1.91
CA TYR A 94 9.95 15.04 2.47
C TYR A 94 8.83 15.78 1.75
N ILE A 95 7.72 15.12 1.48
CA ILE A 95 6.53 15.73 0.87
C ILE A 95 5.47 16.00 1.96
N PRO A 96 5.22 17.27 2.31
CA PRO A 96 4.36 17.62 3.46
C PRO A 96 2.86 17.51 3.18
N ASN A 97 2.42 17.78 1.96
CA ASN A 97 1.01 17.85 1.59
C ASN A 97 0.82 17.53 0.10
N GLU A 98 -0.44 17.44 -0.33
CA GLU A 98 -0.81 17.14 -1.72
C GLU A 98 -0.33 18.24 -2.70
N ALA A 99 -0.40 19.51 -2.30
CA ALA A 99 0.06 20.63 -3.12
C ALA A 99 1.56 20.53 -3.44
N ALA A 100 2.38 20.15 -2.46
CA ALA A 100 3.80 19.91 -2.64
C ALA A 100 4.09 18.74 -3.59
N PHE A 101 3.29 17.67 -3.52
CA PHE A 101 3.38 16.57 -4.49
C PHE A 101 3.05 17.05 -5.90
N TYR A 102 1.98 17.82 -6.07
CA TYR A 102 1.57 18.33 -7.39
C TYR A 102 2.59 19.30 -7.96
N PHE A 103 3.23 20.11 -7.11
CA PHE A 103 4.33 20.96 -7.51
C PHE A 103 5.51 20.12 -8.04
N LEU A 104 5.95 19.08 -7.32
CA LEU A 104 7.03 18.19 -7.80
C LEU A 104 6.68 17.54 -9.15
N MET A 105 5.44 17.06 -9.30
CA MET A 105 4.98 16.46 -10.56
C MET A 105 4.92 17.48 -11.70
N SER A 106 4.51 18.73 -11.40
CA SER A 106 4.55 19.84 -12.34
C SER A 106 5.98 20.13 -12.78
N VAL A 107 6.94 20.18 -11.85
CA VAL A 107 8.36 20.38 -12.17
C VAL A 107 8.84 19.32 -13.16
N TYR A 108 8.57 18.04 -12.87
CA TYR A 108 8.99 16.97 -13.79
C TYR A 108 8.30 17.04 -15.16
N LYS A 109 6.99 17.30 -15.19
CA LYS A 109 6.18 17.39 -16.41
C LYS A 109 6.62 18.52 -17.35
N HIS A 110 7.02 19.67 -16.82
CA HIS A 110 7.50 20.80 -17.62
C HIS A 110 8.98 20.61 -18.03
N ALA A 111 9.73 19.85 -17.24
CA ALA A 111 11.13 19.60 -17.52
C ALA A 111 11.34 18.50 -18.58
N SER A 112 10.54 17.44 -18.51
CA SER A 112 10.64 16.22 -19.31
C SER A 112 9.36 15.96 -20.11
N GLN A 113 9.49 15.42 -21.32
CA GLN A 113 8.35 15.00 -22.16
C GLN A 113 7.88 13.56 -21.86
N GLY A 114 8.58 12.84 -20.97
CA GLY A 114 8.33 11.44 -20.65
C GLY A 114 7.53 11.23 -19.37
N HIS A 115 7.17 9.98 -19.09
CA HIS A 115 6.56 9.58 -17.84
C HIS A 115 7.57 9.65 -16.68
N PHE A 116 7.08 9.81 -15.45
CA PHE A 116 7.93 9.80 -14.26
C PHE A 116 8.67 8.44 -14.13
N PRO A 117 9.98 8.41 -13.81
CA PRO A 117 10.72 7.16 -13.73
C PRO A 117 10.29 6.35 -12.50
N LEU A 118 9.41 5.35 -12.68
CA LEU A 118 8.95 4.50 -11.57
C LEU A 118 10.11 3.82 -10.84
N ARG A 119 11.22 3.51 -11.54
CA ARG A 119 12.43 2.96 -10.91
C ARG A 119 13.03 3.87 -9.84
N ALA A 120 12.83 5.19 -9.95
CA ALA A 120 13.34 6.13 -8.95
C ALA A 120 12.67 5.92 -7.59
N ILE A 121 11.39 5.57 -7.58
CA ILE A 121 10.57 5.44 -6.36
C ILE A 121 10.25 3.99 -5.97
N CYS A 122 10.19 3.09 -6.95
CA CYS A 122 9.81 1.68 -6.79
C CYS A 122 10.96 0.72 -7.14
N GLY A 123 12.13 1.20 -7.58
CA GLY A 123 13.23 0.34 -7.99
C GLY A 123 14.10 -0.17 -6.83
N SER A 124 14.12 0.54 -5.70
CA SER A 124 14.84 0.12 -4.50
C SER A 124 14.31 0.85 -3.25
N ILE A 125 14.67 0.34 -2.08
CA ILE A 125 14.37 1.01 -0.81
C ILE A 125 15.38 2.12 -0.56
N TRP A 126 14.87 3.34 -0.40
CA TRP A 126 15.67 4.52 -0.16
C TRP A 126 16.37 4.45 1.20
N LYS A 127 17.50 5.15 1.32
CA LYS A 127 18.12 5.43 2.62
C LYS A 127 17.22 6.34 3.46
N ASN A 128 16.59 7.32 2.82
CA ASN A 128 15.54 8.14 3.42
C ASN A 128 14.16 7.49 3.22
N ALA A 129 13.85 6.48 4.02
CA ALA A 129 12.57 5.76 3.95
C ALA A 129 11.36 6.67 4.21
N GLU A 130 11.47 7.64 5.12
CA GLU A 130 10.41 8.61 5.42
C GLU A 130 10.07 9.46 4.18
N GLY A 131 11.10 9.93 3.47
CA GLY A 131 10.95 10.63 2.19
C GLY A 131 10.24 9.78 1.14
N GLN A 132 10.66 8.52 0.97
CA GLN A 132 10.04 7.58 0.04
C GLN A 132 8.56 7.33 0.37
N ILE A 133 8.25 7.08 1.64
CA ILE A 133 6.88 6.89 2.15
C ILE A 133 6.02 8.13 1.89
N SER A 134 6.55 9.33 2.17
CA SER A 134 5.82 10.59 1.96
C SER A 134 5.45 10.78 0.49
N LEU A 135 6.34 10.42 -0.45
CA LEU A 135 6.07 10.49 -1.88
C LEU A 135 5.05 9.44 -2.32
N LEU A 136 5.26 8.18 -1.93
CA LEU A 136 4.38 7.07 -2.29
C LEU A 136 2.95 7.31 -1.81
N LYS A 137 2.77 7.87 -0.60
CA LYS A 137 1.46 8.23 -0.05
C LYS A 137 0.63 9.09 -1.00
N TYR A 138 1.22 10.12 -1.60
CA TYR A 138 0.49 10.99 -2.53
C TYR A 138 0.43 10.38 -3.94
N ALA A 139 1.46 9.66 -4.36
CA ALA A 139 1.51 9.03 -5.68
C ALA A 139 0.40 8.00 -5.89
N VAL A 140 0.09 7.16 -4.89
CA VAL A 140 -0.95 6.12 -5.02
C VAL A 140 -2.36 6.68 -5.13
N SER A 141 -2.63 7.83 -4.51
CA SER A 141 -3.94 8.49 -4.53
C SER A 141 -4.10 9.53 -5.64
N ALA A 142 -3.02 9.85 -6.36
CA ALA A 142 -3.03 10.90 -7.36
C ALA A 142 -3.89 10.56 -8.59
N PRO A 143 -4.55 11.55 -9.22
CA PRO A 143 -5.19 11.39 -10.51
C PRO A 143 -4.19 10.93 -11.59
N PRO A 144 -4.61 10.10 -12.56
CA PRO A 144 -3.72 9.58 -13.61
C PRO A 144 -3.09 10.68 -14.48
N GLU A 145 -3.70 11.86 -14.56
CA GLU A 145 -3.18 13.03 -15.28
C GLU A 145 -1.98 13.68 -14.58
N VAL A 146 -1.87 13.47 -13.26
CA VAL A 146 -0.79 13.98 -12.41
C VAL A 146 0.30 12.92 -12.28
N PHE A 147 -0.09 11.70 -11.92
CA PHE A 147 0.83 10.59 -11.74
C PHE A 147 0.16 9.26 -12.09
N THR A 148 0.87 8.40 -12.81
CA THR A 148 0.37 7.08 -13.18
C THR A 148 1.46 6.02 -13.08
N PHE A 149 1.07 4.81 -12.72
CA PHE A 149 1.88 3.60 -12.72
C PHE A 149 1.62 2.75 -13.97
N ALA A 150 0.82 3.26 -14.92
CA ALA A 150 0.39 2.56 -16.14
C ALA A 150 1.54 2.19 -17.10
N HIS A 151 2.73 2.75 -16.92
CA HIS A 151 3.93 2.41 -17.70
C HIS A 151 4.92 1.48 -16.96
N SER A 152 4.52 0.88 -15.84
CA SER A 152 5.32 -0.17 -15.21
C SER A 152 5.47 -1.37 -16.15
N GLY A 153 6.71 -1.86 -16.31
CA GLY A 153 6.99 -3.06 -17.09
C GLY A 153 6.53 -4.36 -16.41
N ARG A 154 6.24 -4.30 -15.10
CA ARG A 154 5.76 -5.42 -14.28
C ARG A 154 4.37 -5.11 -13.74
N GLN A 155 3.38 -5.25 -14.62
CA GLN A 155 1.97 -5.04 -14.29
C GLN A 155 1.18 -6.33 -14.15
N LEU A 156 0.17 -6.27 -13.31
CA LEU A 156 -0.79 -7.35 -13.11
C LEU A 156 -1.81 -7.40 -14.25
N SER A 157 -1.65 -8.37 -15.16
CA SER A 157 -2.55 -8.61 -16.30
C SER A 157 -4.00 -8.96 -15.90
N VAL A 158 -4.20 -9.57 -14.73
CA VAL A 158 -5.51 -10.06 -14.26
C VAL A 158 -6.46 -8.91 -13.90
N LEU A 159 -5.95 -7.84 -13.30
CA LEU A 159 -6.77 -6.71 -12.87
C LEU A 159 -7.18 -5.80 -14.03
N GLN A 160 -6.42 -5.79 -15.13
CA GLN A 160 -6.76 -5.03 -16.33
C GLN A 160 -8.01 -5.57 -17.04
N ALA A 161 -8.23 -6.89 -16.98
CA ALA A 161 -9.46 -7.52 -17.48
C ALA A 161 -10.70 -7.14 -16.65
N TYR A 162 -10.55 -6.97 -15.34
CA TYR A 162 -11.64 -6.57 -14.44
C TYR A 162 -12.05 -5.10 -14.62
N VAL A 163 -11.07 -4.18 -14.75
CA VAL A 163 -11.34 -2.75 -15.03
C VAL A 163 -12.15 -2.56 -16.32
N GLY A 164 -11.98 -3.44 -17.32
CA GLY A 164 -12.76 -3.41 -18.56
C GLY A 164 -14.22 -3.87 -18.41
N VAL A 165 -14.54 -4.73 -17.45
CA VAL A 165 -15.87 -5.35 -17.30
C VAL A 165 -16.78 -4.56 -16.35
N VAL A 166 -16.23 -3.80 -15.40
CA VAL A 166 -17.00 -3.08 -14.34
C VAL A 166 -17.49 -1.68 -14.77
N ASN A 167 -17.11 -1.21 -15.96
CA ASN A 167 -17.50 0.12 -16.45
C ASN A 167 -19.01 0.32 -16.70
N ASP A 168 -19.84 -0.72 -16.60
CA ASP A 168 -21.29 -0.59 -16.82
C ASP A 168 -22.08 -0.20 -15.55
N HIS A 169 -21.50 -0.26 -14.35
CA HIS A 169 -22.22 0.11 -13.12
C HIS A 169 -21.33 0.78 -12.07
N LYS A 170 -21.04 2.07 -12.25
CA LYS A 170 -20.83 3.08 -11.18
C LYS A 170 -20.03 2.67 -9.91
N VAL A 171 -19.04 1.77 -10.01
CA VAL A 171 -18.03 1.61 -8.96
C VAL A 171 -17.00 2.70 -9.23
N GLN A 172 -17.00 3.70 -8.35
CA GLN A 172 -16.19 4.90 -8.49
C GLN A 172 -14.70 4.55 -8.56
N ILE A 173 -14.05 5.31 -9.42
CA ILE A 173 -12.66 5.26 -9.82
C ILE A 173 -11.79 5.74 -8.63
N GLU A 174 -11.49 4.87 -7.67
CA GLU A 174 -10.43 5.13 -6.66
C GLU A 174 -9.06 4.56 -7.09
N HIS A 175 -8.98 3.90 -8.25
CA HIS A 175 -7.80 3.15 -8.70
C HIS A 175 -7.38 3.43 -10.16
N ALA A 176 -7.68 4.63 -10.69
CA ALA A 176 -7.42 4.98 -12.09
C ALA A 176 -5.93 5.05 -12.48
N ASN A 177 -5.04 5.33 -11.55
CA ASN A 177 -3.61 5.53 -11.83
C ASN A 177 -2.81 4.23 -11.90
N HIS A 178 -3.45 3.06 -11.83
CA HIS A 178 -2.81 1.74 -11.92
C HIS A 178 -1.82 1.42 -10.77
N ALA A 179 -1.82 2.19 -9.67
CA ALA A 179 -0.90 1.99 -8.54
C ALA A 179 -0.88 0.54 -8.06
N TRP A 180 -2.06 0.01 -7.73
CA TRP A 180 -2.22 -1.36 -7.23
C TRP A 180 -1.99 -2.47 -8.26
N LEU A 181 -1.72 -2.10 -9.52
CA LEU A 181 -1.33 -3.02 -10.59
C LEU A 181 0.19 -3.14 -10.72
N CYS A 182 0.95 -2.21 -10.13
CA CYS A 182 2.39 -2.15 -10.24
C CYS A 182 3.05 -3.08 -9.22
N LEU A 183 3.68 -4.16 -9.69
CA LEU A 183 4.36 -5.10 -8.81
C LEU A 183 5.54 -4.48 -8.06
N ASP A 184 6.30 -3.61 -8.74
CA ASP A 184 7.44 -2.93 -8.13
C ASP A 184 7.00 -2.02 -6.96
N LEU A 185 5.82 -1.40 -7.07
CA LEU A 185 5.22 -0.64 -5.98
C LEU A 185 4.87 -1.56 -4.80
N LEU A 186 4.18 -2.66 -5.06
CA LEU A 186 3.77 -3.60 -4.02
C LEU A 186 4.99 -4.16 -3.27
N GLU A 187 6.05 -4.55 -3.99
CA GLU A 187 7.30 -5.04 -3.41
C GLU A 187 7.98 -4.00 -2.52
N VAL A 188 8.05 -2.74 -2.97
CA VAL A 188 8.64 -1.65 -2.18
C VAL A 188 7.82 -1.34 -0.93
N LEU A 189 6.49 -1.26 -1.04
CA LEU A 189 5.62 -1.03 0.12
C LEU A 189 5.74 -2.16 1.16
N CYS A 190 5.86 -3.40 0.69
CA CYS A 190 6.08 -4.57 1.52
C CYS A 190 7.43 -4.52 2.28
N GLN A 191 8.50 -4.11 1.61
CA GLN A 191 9.82 -4.00 2.24
C GLN A 191 9.93 -2.80 3.18
N LEU A 192 9.27 -1.67 2.85
CA LEU A 192 9.16 -0.51 3.75
C LEU A 192 8.40 -0.88 5.02
N ALA A 193 7.30 -1.63 4.89
CA ALA A 193 6.52 -2.13 6.00
C ALA A 193 7.34 -2.94 7.03
N GLU A 194 8.31 -3.74 6.56
CA GLU A 194 9.18 -4.54 7.43
C GLU A 194 10.28 -3.73 8.12
N ARG A 195 10.77 -2.65 7.51
CA ARG A 195 11.82 -1.81 8.11
C ARG A 195 11.31 -0.88 9.20
N ASP A 196 10.05 -0.45 9.09
CA ASP A 196 9.49 0.65 9.87
C ASP A 196 8.87 0.24 11.22
N HIS A 197 9.38 -0.81 11.88
CA HIS A 197 8.92 -1.23 13.21
C HIS A 197 8.92 -0.09 14.27
N ALA A 198 9.55 1.06 13.99
CA ALA A 198 9.67 2.23 14.87
C ALA A 198 8.83 3.47 14.47
N SER A 199 8.24 3.56 13.27
CA SER A 199 7.40 4.70 12.86
C SER A 199 5.93 4.27 12.71
N SER A 200 5.26 4.13 13.86
CA SER A 200 4.02 3.37 14.02
C SER A 200 2.74 3.97 13.41
N THR A 201 2.82 5.01 12.58
CA THR A 201 1.62 5.67 12.02
C THR A 201 1.62 5.73 10.51
N ALA A 202 2.67 6.19 9.84
CA ALA A 202 2.64 6.33 8.38
C ALA A 202 2.74 4.99 7.63
N SER A 203 3.65 4.11 8.06
CA SER A 203 3.78 2.75 7.49
C SER A 203 2.56 1.89 7.80
N ASN A 204 1.99 2.01 9.00
CA ASN A 204 0.75 1.32 9.36
C ASN A 204 -0.45 1.82 8.55
N LEU A 205 -0.54 3.13 8.30
CA LEU A 205 -1.58 3.70 7.43
C LEU A 205 -1.41 3.23 5.99
N LEU A 206 -0.19 3.23 5.45
CA LEU A 206 0.05 2.69 4.11
C LEU A 206 -0.28 1.20 4.03
N GLN A 207 0.12 0.39 5.01
CA GLN A 207 -0.27 -1.02 5.07
C GLN A 207 -1.79 -1.17 5.15
N GLN A 208 -2.46 -0.35 5.96
CA GLN A 208 -3.92 -0.37 6.09
C GLN A 208 -4.60 -0.02 4.76
N GLU A 209 -4.18 1.06 4.10
CA GLU A 209 -4.68 1.52 2.79
C GLU A 209 -4.40 0.50 1.67
N VAL A 210 -3.20 -0.08 1.64
CA VAL A 210 -2.84 -1.16 0.70
C VAL A 210 -3.76 -2.36 0.94
N SER A 211 -3.92 -2.76 2.20
CA SER A 211 -4.68 -3.94 2.56
C SER A 211 -6.18 -3.77 2.27
N SER A 212 -6.74 -2.58 2.54
CA SER A 212 -8.14 -2.26 2.32
C SER A 212 -8.48 -2.09 0.83
N ALA A 213 -7.54 -1.60 0.02
CA ALA A 213 -7.75 -1.46 -1.43
C ALA A 213 -7.50 -2.76 -2.19
N VAL A 214 -6.37 -3.43 -1.93
CA VAL A 214 -5.91 -4.55 -2.74
C VAL A 214 -6.66 -5.84 -2.42
N ILE A 215 -6.81 -6.19 -1.14
CA ILE A 215 -7.34 -7.50 -0.72
C ILE A 215 -8.79 -7.72 -1.18
N PRO A 216 -9.73 -6.77 -1.03
CA PRO A 216 -11.09 -6.96 -1.53
C PRO A 216 -11.16 -7.18 -3.05
N ILE A 217 -10.29 -6.53 -3.83
CA ILE A 217 -10.24 -6.70 -5.28
C ILE A 217 -9.70 -8.07 -5.64
N LEU A 218 -8.63 -8.53 -4.98
CA LEU A 218 -8.09 -9.86 -5.21
C LEU A 218 -9.11 -10.95 -4.85
N LEU A 219 -9.82 -10.80 -3.75
CA LEU A 219 -10.78 -11.79 -3.28
C LEU A 219 -12.08 -11.84 -4.09
N GLN A 220 -12.44 -10.76 -4.77
CA GLN A 220 -13.62 -10.72 -5.65
C GLN A 220 -13.35 -11.38 -7.01
N ASN A 221 -12.09 -11.61 -7.37
CA ASN A 221 -11.68 -12.14 -8.66
C ASN A 221 -11.16 -13.57 -8.53
N ALA A 222 -11.88 -14.54 -9.09
CA ALA A 222 -11.47 -15.95 -9.07
C ALA A 222 -10.08 -16.17 -9.69
N ASP A 223 -9.75 -15.40 -10.73
CA ASP A 223 -8.46 -15.50 -11.44
C ASP A 223 -7.28 -14.81 -10.71
N ALA A 224 -7.53 -14.18 -9.55
CA ALA A 224 -6.49 -13.49 -8.78
C ALA A 224 -5.73 -14.41 -7.79
N SER A 225 -5.95 -15.73 -7.85
CA SER A 225 -5.27 -16.72 -6.99
C SER A 225 -3.74 -16.61 -7.05
N GLY A 226 -3.17 -16.41 -8.24
CA GLY A 226 -1.73 -16.18 -8.41
C GLY A 226 -1.21 -14.92 -7.69
N MET A 227 -2.06 -13.92 -7.45
CA MET A 227 -1.68 -12.67 -6.78
C MET A 227 -1.63 -12.81 -5.28
N ILE A 228 -2.57 -13.56 -4.73
CA ILE A 228 -2.55 -13.96 -3.32
C ILE A 228 -1.24 -14.71 -3.03
N VAL A 229 -0.80 -15.57 -3.95
CA VAL A 229 0.50 -16.26 -3.84
C VAL A 229 1.66 -15.28 -3.90
N HIS A 230 1.66 -14.34 -4.85
CA HIS A 230 2.75 -13.39 -4.98
C HIS A 230 2.88 -12.52 -3.72
N LEU A 231 1.77 -11.94 -3.24
CA LEU A 231 1.75 -11.15 -2.00
C LEU A 231 2.20 -11.98 -0.79
N TRP A 232 1.80 -13.25 -0.71
CA TRP A 232 2.27 -14.15 0.35
C TRP A 232 3.80 -14.29 0.38
N HIS A 233 4.44 -14.42 -0.79
CA HIS A 233 5.89 -14.54 -0.88
C HIS A 233 6.62 -13.22 -0.64
N VAL A 234 5.96 -12.08 -0.90
CA VAL A 234 6.55 -10.76 -0.73
C VAL A 234 6.39 -10.23 0.70
N ASN A 235 5.18 -10.26 1.26
CA ASN A 235 4.91 -9.89 2.65
C ASN A 235 3.62 -10.57 3.17
N PRO A 236 3.74 -11.64 3.97
CA PRO A 236 2.59 -12.37 4.49
C PRO A 236 1.79 -11.54 5.52
N ASN A 237 2.42 -10.59 6.23
CA ASN A 237 1.74 -9.78 7.24
C ASN A 237 0.71 -8.83 6.62
N ILE A 238 1.01 -8.22 5.46
CA ILE A 238 0.07 -7.35 4.74
C ILE A 238 -1.13 -8.16 4.25
N LEU A 239 -0.89 -9.36 3.70
CA LEU A 239 -1.97 -10.25 3.28
C LEU A 239 -2.83 -10.65 4.48
N LEU A 240 -2.22 -11.08 5.58
CA LEU A 240 -2.93 -11.50 6.80
C LEU A 240 -3.75 -10.36 7.39
N ARG A 241 -3.19 -9.15 7.47
CA ARG A 241 -3.89 -7.99 8.02
C ARG A 241 -5.11 -7.63 7.17
N GLY A 242 -4.92 -7.50 5.86
CA GLY A 242 -6.03 -7.20 4.96
C GLY A 242 -7.07 -8.31 4.91
N LEU A 243 -6.65 -9.57 5.05
CA LEU A 243 -7.58 -10.69 5.15
C LEU A 243 -8.43 -10.59 6.42
N VAL A 244 -7.82 -10.31 7.58
CA VAL A 244 -8.54 -10.13 8.86
C VAL A 244 -9.52 -8.96 8.79
N ASP A 245 -9.08 -7.81 8.28
CA ASP A 245 -9.92 -6.61 8.15
C ASP A 245 -11.09 -6.87 7.17
N ALA A 246 -10.82 -7.56 6.05
CA ALA A 246 -11.85 -7.92 5.08
C ALA A 246 -12.83 -8.98 5.61
N MET A 247 -12.35 -10.02 6.30
CA MET A 247 -13.19 -11.06 6.92
C MET A 247 -14.08 -10.50 8.03
N SER A 248 -13.65 -9.44 8.71
CA SER A 248 -14.49 -8.71 9.67
C SER A 248 -15.66 -7.99 9.00
N THR A 249 -15.54 -7.66 7.71
CA THR A 249 -16.52 -6.88 6.95
C THR A 249 -17.51 -7.77 6.18
N ASP A 250 -17.03 -8.82 5.50
CA ASP A 250 -17.87 -9.78 4.78
C ASP A 250 -17.45 -11.24 5.09
N PRO A 251 -18.26 -12.01 5.83
CA PRO A 251 -17.96 -13.42 6.14
C PRO A 251 -17.81 -14.33 4.90
N LYS A 252 -18.32 -13.93 3.72
CA LYS A 252 -18.17 -14.69 2.47
C LYS A 252 -16.75 -14.64 1.92
N ILE A 253 -15.96 -13.64 2.29
CA ILE A 253 -14.56 -13.49 1.87
C ILE A 253 -13.73 -14.72 2.23
N MET A 254 -13.97 -15.30 3.40
CA MET A 254 -13.25 -16.48 3.87
C MET A 254 -13.41 -17.67 2.92
N SER A 255 -14.59 -17.81 2.32
CA SER A 255 -14.87 -18.87 1.34
C SER A 255 -14.24 -18.63 -0.02
N ARG A 256 -14.16 -17.36 -0.45
CA ARG A 256 -13.50 -16.95 -1.69
C ARG A 256 -11.98 -17.08 -1.57
N PHE A 257 -11.41 -16.66 -0.44
CA PHE A 257 -9.99 -16.84 -0.15
C PHE A 257 -9.62 -18.32 -0.15
N LEU A 258 -10.43 -19.17 0.49
CA LEU A 258 -10.19 -20.60 0.51
C LEU A 258 -10.29 -21.24 -0.90
N ALA A 259 -11.23 -20.78 -1.73
CA ALA A 259 -11.31 -21.20 -3.13
C ALA A 259 -10.05 -20.80 -3.91
N ALA A 260 -9.56 -19.58 -3.73
CA ALA A 260 -8.30 -19.14 -4.32
C ALA A 260 -7.11 -19.99 -3.84
N CYS A 261 -7.05 -20.33 -2.54
CA CYS A 261 -6.05 -21.24 -1.99
C CYS A 261 -6.09 -22.65 -2.60
N GLN A 262 -7.27 -23.15 -2.99
CA GLN A 262 -7.45 -24.49 -3.58
C GLN A 262 -6.94 -24.62 -5.00
N GLU A 263 -7.07 -23.57 -5.80
CA GLU A 263 -6.59 -23.57 -7.18
C GLU A 263 -5.06 -23.63 -7.27
N ILE A 264 -4.38 -23.27 -6.18
CA ILE A 264 -2.93 -23.26 -6.12
C ILE A 264 -2.45 -24.61 -5.57
N LYS A 265 -1.52 -25.25 -6.27
CA LYS A 265 -0.78 -26.45 -5.79
C LYS A 265 -0.02 -26.24 -4.46
N PHE A 266 -0.02 -25.02 -3.93
CA PHE A 266 0.59 -24.54 -2.68
C PHE A 266 -0.44 -24.18 -1.59
N GLY A 267 -1.74 -24.47 -1.78
CA GLY A 267 -2.77 -24.15 -0.78
C GLY A 267 -2.42 -24.63 0.63
N ILE A 268 -1.82 -25.82 0.76
CA ILE A 268 -1.36 -26.37 2.05
C ILE A 268 -0.16 -25.60 2.64
N THR A 269 0.77 -25.12 1.80
CA THR A 269 1.98 -24.37 2.22
C THR A 269 1.65 -22.99 2.76
N ILE A 270 0.60 -22.35 2.24
CA ILE A 270 0.16 -21.02 2.68
C ILE A 270 -0.83 -21.13 3.86
N LEU A 271 -1.69 -22.16 3.85
CA LEU A 271 -2.76 -22.29 4.82
C LEU A 271 -2.27 -22.58 6.25
N SER A 272 -1.27 -23.44 6.43
CA SER A 272 -0.75 -23.74 7.77
C SER A 272 -0.14 -22.50 8.45
N PRO A 273 0.78 -21.75 7.83
CA PRO A 273 1.31 -20.54 8.45
C PRO A 273 0.26 -19.46 8.66
N ILE A 274 -0.76 -19.35 7.79
CA ILE A 274 -1.89 -18.42 8.01
C ILE A 274 -2.64 -18.80 9.29
N LEU A 275 -2.98 -20.08 9.48
CA LEU A 275 -3.67 -20.54 10.68
C LEU A 275 -2.86 -20.32 11.95
N ASP A 276 -1.52 -20.36 11.85
CA ASP A 276 -0.62 -20.11 12.99
C ASP A 276 -0.52 -18.62 13.36
N MET A 277 -0.75 -17.71 12.40
CA MET A 277 -0.58 -16.26 12.60
C MET A 277 -1.90 -15.49 12.79
N ILE A 278 -3.02 -16.04 12.35
CA ILE A 278 -4.31 -15.34 12.38
C ILE A 278 -4.95 -15.37 13.78
N PRO A 279 -5.66 -14.30 14.21
CA PRO A 279 -6.37 -14.32 15.49
C PRO A 279 -7.40 -15.44 15.57
N TYR A 280 -7.57 -16.04 16.76
CA TYR A 280 -8.42 -17.21 17.00
C TYR A 280 -9.85 -17.11 16.46
N PRO A 281 -10.56 -15.95 16.56
CA PRO A 281 -11.91 -15.85 16.00
C PRO A 281 -11.98 -16.16 14.52
N PHE A 282 -10.99 -15.72 13.75
CA PHE A 282 -10.94 -16.01 12.33
C PHE A 282 -10.35 -17.40 12.07
N GLY A 283 -9.32 -17.79 12.83
CA GLY A 283 -8.63 -19.08 12.69
C GLY A 283 -9.55 -20.28 12.85
N VAL A 284 -10.41 -20.30 13.87
CA VAL A 284 -11.35 -21.41 14.13
C VAL A 284 -12.35 -21.60 12.99
N ARG A 285 -12.95 -20.49 12.52
CA ARG A 285 -13.92 -20.50 11.41
C ARG A 285 -13.24 -20.87 10.10
N PHE A 286 -12.01 -20.42 9.89
CA PHE A 286 -11.24 -20.75 8.69
C PHE A 286 -10.79 -22.21 8.66
N ALA A 287 -10.34 -22.76 9.80
CA ALA A 287 -9.98 -24.16 9.95
C ALA A 287 -11.18 -25.09 9.66
N ALA A 288 -12.37 -24.74 10.15
CA ALA A 288 -13.59 -25.48 9.84
C ALA A 288 -13.86 -25.55 8.32
N LEU A 289 -13.80 -24.40 7.62
CA LEU A 289 -13.99 -24.37 6.17
C LEU A 289 -12.91 -25.17 5.42
N ALA A 290 -11.65 -25.03 5.82
CA ALA A 290 -10.53 -25.77 5.25
C ALA A 290 -10.68 -27.29 5.41
N SER A 291 -11.19 -27.73 6.56
CA SER A 291 -11.45 -29.14 6.86
C SER A 291 -12.50 -29.75 5.93
N CYS A 292 -13.62 -29.05 5.69
CA CYS A 292 -14.66 -29.52 4.76
C CYS A 292 -14.18 -29.64 3.32
N LYS A 293 -13.05 -28.98 3.00
CA LYS A 293 -12.41 -29.03 1.70
C LYS A 293 -11.23 -30.02 1.64
N GLY A 294 -10.99 -30.76 2.73
CA GLY A 294 -9.92 -31.75 2.83
C GLY A 294 -8.50 -31.16 2.87
N LEU A 295 -8.37 -29.87 3.20
CA LEU A 295 -7.08 -29.17 3.19
C LEU A 295 -6.31 -29.33 4.51
N ILE A 296 -7.02 -29.55 5.62
CA ILE A 296 -6.43 -29.76 6.94
C ILE A 296 -7.10 -30.92 7.67
N ASP A 297 -6.35 -31.53 8.59
CA ASP A 297 -6.88 -32.41 9.62
C ASP A 297 -7.31 -31.56 10.83
N LEU A 298 -8.62 -31.29 10.92
CA LEU A 298 -9.20 -30.43 11.94
C LEU A 298 -9.03 -30.99 13.35
N GLU A 299 -9.16 -32.31 13.53
CA GLU A 299 -9.05 -32.94 14.85
C GLU A 299 -7.63 -32.78 15.39
N LYS A 300 -6.63 -33.04 14.53
CA LYS A 300 -5.22 -32.84 14.87
C LYS A 300 -4.89 -31.38 15.13
N TRP A 301 -5.40 -30.46 14.31
CA TRP A 301 -5.16 -29.02 14.47
C TRP A 301 -5.78 -28.47 15.75
N LEU A 302 -7.03 -28.82 16.05
CA LEU A 302 -7.71 -28.44 17.30
C LEU A 302 -6.96 -28.97 18.52
N SER A 303 -6.61 -30.26 18.51
CA SER A 303 -5.87 -30.89 19.62
C SER A 303 -4.52 -30.21 19.85
N SER A 304 -3.82 -29.81 18.79
CA SER A 304 -2.51 -29.13 18.91
C SER A 304 -2.66 -27.72 19.51
N ASN A 305 -3.66 -26.96 19.05
CA ASN A 305 -3.91 -25.59 19.53
C ASN A 305 -4.48 -25.54 20.95
N LEU A 306 -5.37 -26.47 21.33
CA LEU A 306 -5.87 -26.59 22.70
C LEU A 306 -4.74 -26.88 23.69
N ASN A 307 -3.82 -27.78 23.32
CA ASN A 307 -2.65 -28.09 24.15
C ASN A 307 -1.68 -26.90 24.28
N ALA A 308 -1.48 -26.13 23.20
CA ALA A 308 -0.56 -25.00 23.18
C ALA A 308 -1.11 -23.75 23.89
N TYR A 309 -2.37 -23.40 23.66
CA TYR A 309 -2.95 -22.10 24.01
C TYR A 309 -4.06 -22.15 25.08
N LYS A 310 -4.54 -23.36 25.44
CA LYS A 310 -5.44 -23.62 26.58
C LYS A 310 -6.70 -22.74 26.58
N ASP A 311 -6.96 -22.06 27.70
CA ASP A 311 -8.24 -21.41 28.04
C ASP A 311 -8.69 -20.39 27.00
N ALA A 312 -7.79 -19.55 26.47
CA ALA A 312 -8.16 -18.51 25.51
C ALA A 312 -8.64 -19.09 24.16
N PHE A 313 -8.00 -20.16 23.69
CA PHE A 313 -8.41 -20.85 22.47
C PHE A 313 -9.68 -21.69 22.69
N TYR A 314 -9.82 -22.24 23.91
CA TYR A 314 -11.01 -22.97 24.31
C TYR A 314 -12.27 -22.09 24.31
N GLU A 315 -12.19 -20.89 24.89
CA GLU A 315 -13.31 -19.93 24.92
C GLU A 315 -13.81 -19.62 23.49
N GLU A 316 -12.90 -19.39 22.55
CA GLU A 316 -13.25 -19.13 21.15
C GLU A 316 -13.92 -20.35 20.48
N CYS A 317 -13.44 -21.57 20.75
CA CYS A 317 -14.07 -22.78 20.23
C CYS A 317 -15.52 -22.92 20.71
N ILE A 318 -15.77 -22.59 21.99
CA ILE A 318 -17.12 -22.58 22.56
C ILE A 318 -17.98 -21.47 21.95
N GLU A 319 -17.42 -20.29 21.71
CA GLU A 319 -18.12 -19.18 21.07
C GLU A 319 -18.55 -19.53 19.63
N PHE A 320 -17.64 -20.13 18.85
CA PHE A 320 -17.95 -20.68 17.54
C PHE A 320 -19.08 -21.72 17.59
N LEU A 321 -19.03 -22.69 18.50
CA LEU A 321 -20.07 -23.72 18.62
C LEU A 321 -21.44 -23.12 18.98
N LYS A 322 -21.46 -22.10 19.86
CA LYS A 322 -22.67 -21.36 20.22
C LYS A 322 -23.26 -20.64 19.01
N GLU A 323 -22.44 -19.94 18.22
CA GLU A 323 -22.90 -19.27 17.01
C GLU A 323 -23.55 -20.23 16.01
N VAL A 324 -22.90 -21.38 15.78
CA VAL A 324 -23.40 -22.41 14.85
C VAL A 324 -24.76 -22.97 15.31
N HIS A 325 -24.91 -23.26 16.62
CA HIS A 325 -26.15 -23.79 17.19
C HIS A 325 -27.26 -22.74 17.33
N LEU A 326 -26.95 -21.51 17.72
CA LEU A 326 -27.92 -20.42 17.79
C LEU A 326 -28.48 -20.11 16.40
N ALA A 327 -27.59 -20.07 15.39
CA ALA A 327 -28.02 -19.94 14.02
C ALA A 327 -28.96 -21.09 13.63
N ALA A 328 -28.62 -22.35 13.97
CA ALA A 328 -29.45 -23.55 13.72
C ALA A 328 -30.91 -23.38 14.19
N GLN A 329 -31.11 -22.88 15.41
CA GLN A 329 -32.42 -22.70 16.05
C GLN A 329 -33.27 -21.56 15.44
N VAL A 330 -32.64 -20.53 14.86
CA VAL A 330 -33.35 -19.42 14.21
C VAL A 330 -34.03 -19.85 12.90
N VAL A 331 -33.48 -20.84 12.18
CA VAL A 331 -34.07 -21.34 10.92
C VAL A 331 -35.19 -22.34 11.14
N THR A 332 -35.12 -23.15 12.21
CA THR A 332 -36.27 -23.98 12.59
C THR A 332 -37.50 -23.15 12.97
N SER A 333 -37.30 -21.86 13.28
CA SER A 333 -38.36 -20.91 13.62
C SER A 333 -38.85 -20.08 12.42
N ASN A 334 -38.04 -19.91 11.36
CA ASN A 334 -38.34 -19.10 10.17
C ASN A 334 -38.25 -19.95 8.89
N HIS A 335 -39.40 -20.45 8.41
CA HIS A 335 -39.53 -21.34 7.25
C HIS A 335 -39.16 -20.74 5.87
N PHE A 336 -38.60 -19.52 5.79
CA PHE A 336 -38.35 -18.82 4.52
C PHE A 336 -36.88 -18.48 4.24
N CYS A 337 -35.92 -18.95 5.04
CA CYS A 337 -34.51 -18.65 4.80
C CYS A 337 -33.78 -19.90 4.26
N SER A 338 -33.33 -19.87 3.00
CA SER A 338 -32.43 -20.89 2.47
C SER A 338 -31.17 -20.98 3.35
N PRO A 339 -30.70 -22.18 3.73
CA PRO A 339 -29.47 -22.31 4.51
C PRO A 339 -28.31 -21.63 3.78
N ASN A 340 -27.67 -20.65 4.43
CA ASN A 340 -26.43 -20.06 3.93
C ASN A 340 -25.40 -21.20 3.78
N ALA A 341 -24.80 -21.39 2.60
CA ALA A 341 -23.91 -22.53 2.33
C ALA A 341 -22.76 -22.67 3.35
N LEU A 342 -22.25 -21.53 3.85
CA LEU A 342 -21.23 -21.50 4.91
C LEU A 342 -21.70 -22.10 6.23
N ARG A 343 -22.98 -21.91 6.55
CA ARG A 343 -23.55 -22.39 7.79
C ARG A 343 -23.74 -23.91 7.79
N THR A 344 -24.12 -24.48 6.65
CA THR A 344 -24.18 -25.95 6.48
C THR A 344 -22.79 -26.54 6.71
N ILE A 345 -21.76 -25.93 6.12
CA ILE A 345 -20.37 -26.33 6.30
C ILE A 345 -19.96 -26.29 7.78
N TYR A 346 -20.23 -25.19 8.50
CA TYR A 346 -19.89 -25.13 9.93
C TYR A 346 -20.63 -26.16 10.77
N LEU A 347 -21.91 -26.43 10.47
CA LEU A 347 -22.69 -27.43 11.18
C LEU A 347 -22.10 -28.84 11.02
N GLU A 348 -21.65 -29.20 9.81
CA GLU A 348 -20.98 -30.49 9.56
C GLU A 348 -19.70 -30.63 10.39
N THR A 349 -18.91 -29.56 10.50
CA THR A 349 -17.65 -29.57 11.27
C THR A 349 -17.84 -29.58 12.78
N SER A 350 -18.99 -29.11 13.29
CA SER A 350 -19.27 -28.99 14.74
C SER A 350 -19.10 -30.31 15.50
N SER A 351 -19.38 -31.44 14.85
CA SER A 351 -19.20 -32.77 15.42
C SER A 351 -17.74 -33.08 15.76
N THR A 352 -16.78 -32.51 15.02
CA THR A 352 -15.33 -32.69 15.28
C THR A 352 -14.90 -31.87 16.48
N PHE A 353 -15.41 -30.64 16.63
CA PHE A 353 -15.16 -29.81 17.81
C PHE A 353 -15.66 -30.49 19.10
N LEU A 354 -16.79 -31.20 19.05
CA LEU A 354 -17.32 -31.91 20.22
C LEU A 354 -16.57 -33.21 20.56
N LYS A 355 -15.74 -33.74 19.65
CA LYS A 355 -14.97 -34.97 19.88
C LYS A 355 -13.63 -34.74 20.56
N VAL A 356 -13.04 -33.56 20.36
CA VAL A 356 -11.74 -33.23 20.96
C VAL A 356 -11.96 -32.96 22.45
N PRO A 357 -11.24 -33.66 23.35
CA PRO A 357 -11.38 -33.43 24.78
C PRO A 357 -10.90 -32.02 25.10
N PHE A 358 -11.83 -31.22 25.61
CA PHE A 358 -11.58 -29.89 26.14
C PHE A 358 -11.09 -29.95 27.58
#